data_AF-A0A424YEI6-F1
#
_entry.id   AF-A0A424YEI6-F1
#
_cell.length_a   1.000
_cell.length_b   1.000
_cell.length_c   1.000
_cell.angle_alpha   90.00
_cell.angle_beta   90.00
_cell.angle_gamma   90.00
#
_symmetry.space_group_name_H-M   'P 1'
#
loop_
_entity.id
_entity.type
_entity.pdbx_description
1 polymer ?
#
loop_
_entity_poly.entity_id
_entity_poly.type
_entity_poly.pdbx_seq_one_letter_code
_entity_poly.pdbx_strand_id
1 'polypeptide(L)'
;MKNIIVGITGASGLNYARVLVRELYQKDYCIYLIVTEPGKIVMETELGIRFKRDDSFQEKQLKNLFEIPHKEKDRLVILDNRDLAAPVASGSFRVEAMVVIPCSMATISSIARGSSQDLLERAADVTIKEGRKLILVPRETPLSSIHLRNMLSLSESGVTLLPAMPAFYHQPRSLEDIFNFVAGRVLENLGMEHNLYDSWGSKREKIAGGKEFEYKIGILQLISHLDDTVEGFKEGLSSFREAEFTWDYRNVEGKVPLLGKEAEDLVSKGMDLIFACTTPAAKAAQEAAESRGTPLVFTPVLDPVKVGLVASWESSGNNLTGVSGLVSPELKLKKYKEVYPRLKKLFIIYERDNPNTAIEMEYLLKSVSAKGLKAEFFEVVQGEDLAKLKDKKYSPGTGLFVPISPLIEQNISQVISAAEKHKLPLMVPNEEGVKRGALLGLVASHYDLGFRAGLMAADILKGKDPADIPIEAPQDPRLVLNLDTAGHLNLKVPGALLEESAATY
;
A
#
# COMPACT_ATOMS: atom_id res chain seq x y z
N MET A 1 -34.33 -16.25 5.02
CA MET A 1 -33.05 -15.59 5.38
C MET A 1 -32.64 -16.09 6.75
N LYS A 2 -31.34 -16.30 6.97
CA LYS A 2 -30.79 -16.77 8.25
C LYS A 2 -30.49 -15.57 9.14
N ASN A 3 -30.85 -15.65 10.42
CA ASN A 3 -30.59 -14.58 11.39
C ASN A 3 -29.36 -14.94 12.24
N ILE A 4 -28.48 -13.97 12.48
CA ILE A 4 -27.32 -14.12 13.35
C ILE A 4 -27.17 -12.90 14.25
N ILE A 5 -26.74 -13.12 15.50
CA ILE A 5 -26.48 -12.03 16.45
C ILE A 5 -24.98 -11.77 16.48
N VAL A 6 -24.59 -10.49 16.36
CA VAL A 6 -23.20 -10.05 16.56
C VAL A 6 -23.17 -9.06 17.71
N GLY A 7 -22.44 -9.41 18.78
CA GLY A 7 -22.22 -8.56 19.95
C GLY A 7 -20.84 -7.92 19.92
N ILE A 8 -20.76 -6.62 20.19
CA ILE A 8 -19.50 -5.88 20.36
C ILE A 8 -19.45 -5.35 21.79
N THR A 9 -18.34 -5.61 22.49
CA THR A 9 -18.17 -5.23 23.89
C THR A 9 -16.90 -4.40 24.11
N GLY A 10 -16.67 -3.93 25.35
CA GLY A 10 -15.53 -3.07 25.72
C GLY A 10 -14.15 -3.74 25.73
N ALA A 11 -13.89 -4.66 24.81
CA ALA A 11 -12.55 -5.21 24.56
C ALA A 11 -11.96 -4.59 23.29
N SER A 12 -10.63 -4.48 23.26
CA SER A 12 -9.91 -3.99 22.08
C SER A 12 -9.96 -4.98 20.92
N GLY A 13 -9.92 -4.49 19.68
CA GLY A 13 -9.90 -5.32 18.46
C GLY A 13 -11.17 -5.23 17.62
N LEU A 14 -11.78 -4.04 17.51
CA LEU A 14 -13.01 -3.81 16.76
C LEU A 14 -12.90 -4.20 15.27
N ASN A 15 -11.68 -4.18 14.71
CA ASN A 15 -11.44 -4.61 13.33
C ASN A 15 -11.80 -6.09 13.09
N TYR A 16 -11.74 -6.97 14.10
CA TYR A 16 -12.21 -8.34 13.93
C TYR A 16 -13.73 -8.40 13.69
N ALA A 17 -14.48 -7.57 14.42
CA ALA A 17 -15.93 -7.44 14.23
C ALA A 17 -16.25 -6.84 12.86
N ARG A 18 -15.44 -5.87 12.41
CA ARG A 18 -15.58 -5.24 11.08
C ARG A 18 -15.54 -6.27 9.96
N VAL A 19 -14.51 -7.11 9.94
CA VAL A 19 -14.35 -8.17 8.93
C VAL A 19 -15.49 -9.18 9.03
N LEU A 20 -15.83 -9.65 10.22
CA LEU A 20 -16.90 -10.65 10.39
C LEU A 20 -18.26 -10.15 9.88
N VAL A 21 -18.66 -8.92 10.25
CA VAL A 21 -19.95 -8.34 9.86
C VAL A 21 -20.01 -8.16 8.34
N ARG A 22 -18.92 -7.70 7.71
CA ARG A 22 -18.79 -7.60 6.25
C ARG A 22 -19.05 -8.95 5.56
N GLU A 23 -18.37 -10.00 6.01
CA GLU A 23 -18.50 -11.35 5.44
C GLU A 23 -19.90 -11.96 5.64
N LEU A 24 -20.46 -11.84 6.83
CA LEU A 24 -21.82 -12.30 7.11
C LEU A 24 -22.85 -11.59 6.22
N TYR A 25 -22.64 -10.29 5.97
CA TYR A 25 -23.52 -9.52 5.10
C TYR A 25 -23.40 -9.99 3.64
N GLN A 26 -22.19 -10.26 3.14
CA GLN A 26 -21.98 -10.81 1.80
C GLN A 26 -22.60 -12.20 1.63
N LYS A 27 -22.70 -12.98 2.71
CA LYS A 27 -23.34 -14.32 2.73
C LYS A 27 -24.85 -14.30 2.98
N ASP A 28 -25.51 -13.16 2.75
CA ASP A 28 -26.96 -12.99 2.85
C ASP A 28 -27.59 -13.29 4.23
N TYR A 29 -26.82 -13.13 5.32
CA TYR A 29 -27.37 -13.15 6.67
C TYR A 29 -28.09 -11.84 7.01
N CYS A 30 -29.11 -11.95 7.86
CA CYS A 30 -29.69 -10.84 8.61
C CYS A 30 -28.99 -10.76 9.96
N ILE A 31 -28.26 -9.66 10.18
CA ILE A 31 -27.34 -9.45 11.29
C ILE A 31 -28.02 -8.56 12.32
N TYR A 32 -28.20 -9.06 13.53
CA TYR A 32 -28.67 -8.30 14.68
C TYR A 32 -27.46 -7.86 15.49
N LEU A 33 -27.06 -6.60 15.33
CA LEU A 33 -25.88 -6.01 15.96
C LEU A 33 -26.25 -5.39 17.29
N ILE A 34 -25.57 -5.81 18.36
CA ILE A 34 -25.68 -5.23 19.70
C ILE A 34 -24.31 -4.68 20.10
N VAL A 35 -24.22 -3.39 20.43
CA VAL A 35 -22.99 -2.75 20.91
C VAL A 35 -23.21 -2.26 22.34
N THR A 36 -22.45 -2.80 23.30
CA THR A 36 -22.56 -2.37 24.70
C THR A 36 -22.00 -0.96 24.89
N GLU A 37 -22.37 -0.29 25.98
CA GLU A 37 -21.87 1.06 26.27
C GLU A 37 -20.32 1.11 26.34
N PRO A 38 -19.62 0.17 27.03
CA PRO A 38 -18.17 0.08 26.92
C PRO A 38 -17.65 -0.19 25.50
N GLY A 39 -18.39 -0.98 24.70
CA GLY A 39 -18.05 -1.25 23.30
C GLY A 39 -18.10 0.00 22.43
N LYS A 40 -19.06 0.90 22.67
CA LYS A 40 -19.15 2.20 21.98
C LYS A 40 -17.94 3.08 22.27
N ILE A 41 -17.45 3.10 23.51
CA ILE A 41 -16.25 3.85 23.91
C ILE A 41 -15.00 3.32 23.18
N VAL A 42 -14.83 2.00 23.12
CA VAL A 42 -13.71 1.39 22.39
C VAL A 42 -13.81 1.68 20.89
N MET A 43 -15.01 1.62 20.31
CA MET A 43 -15.21 1.94 18.90
C MET A 43 -14.87 3.41 18.58
N GLU A 44 -15.20 4.36 19.45
CA GLU A 44 -14.75 5.74 19.29
C GLU A 44 -13.22 5.85 19.37
N THR A 45 -12.61 5.14 20.30
CA THR A 45 -11.16 5.20 20.55
C THR A 45 -10.35 4.57 19.42
N GLU A 46 -10.77 3.40 18.92
CA GLU A 46 -10.02 2.63 17.92
C GLU A 46 -10.32 3.07 16.49
N LEU A 47 -11.53 3.55 16.22
CA LEU A 47 -12.03 3.77 14.86
C LEU A 47 -12.58 5.18 14.63
N GLY A 48 -12.56 6.06 15.65
CA GLY A 48 -13.02 7.45 15.53
C GLY A 48 -14.54 7.63 15.37
N ILE A 49 -15.34 6.61 15.67
CA ILE A 49 -16.80 6.63 15.49
C ILE A 49 -17.50 7.16 16.74
N ARG A 50 -18.28 8.23 16.58
CA ARG A 50 -19.01 8.87 17.68
C ARG A 50 -20.49 8.49 17.67
N PHE A 51 -20.93 7.76 18.69
CA PHE A 51 -22.35 7.48 18.92
C PHE A 51 -23.08 8.73 19.44
N LYS A 52 -23.61 9.57 18.53
CA LYS A 52 -24.52 10.69 18.86
C LYS A 52 -25.96 10.18 18.97
N ARG A 53 -26.85 10.83 19.74
CA ARG A 53 -28.28 10.44 19.92
C ARG A 53 -29.14 10.31 18.64
N ASP A 54 -28.62 10.60 17.46
CA ASP A 54 -29.34 10.45 16.20
C ASP A 54 -29.08 9.05 15.60
N ASP A 55 -30.10 8.19 15.70
CA ASP A 55 -30.05 6.78 15.28
C ASP A 55 -29.75 6.63 13.78
N SER A 56 -30.22 7.57 12.94
CA SER A 56 -30.02 7.52 11.48
C SER A 56 -28.56 7.79 11.08
N PHE A 57 -27.90 8.69 11.82
CA PHE A 57 -26.49 9.01 11.60
C PHE A 57 -25.57 7.88 12.05
N GLN A 58 -25.90 7.22 13.17
CA GLN A 58 -25.16 6.07 13.69
C GLN A 58 -25.20 4.89 12.71
N GLU A 59 -26.39 4.57 12.19
CA GLU A 59 -26.57 3.48 11.22
C GLU A 59 -25.71 3.71 9.97
N LYS A 60 -25.67 4.95 9.47
CA LYS A 60 -24.85 5.30 8.30
C LYS A 60 -23.35 5.14 8.56
N GLN A 61 -22.87 5.56 9.74
CA GLN A 61 -21.47 5.40 10.12
C GLN A 61 -21.07 3.94 10.28
N LEU A 62 -21.94 3.12 10.89
CA LEU A 62 -21.71 1.69 11.06
C LEU A 62 -21.73 0.94 9.72
N LYS A 63 -22.67 1.27 8.83
CA LYS A 63 -22.68 0.72 7.46
C LYS A 63 -21.40 1.04 6.70
N ASN A 64 -20.91 2.27 6.80
CA ASN A 64 -19.64 2.66 6.20
C ASN A 64 -18.46 1.88 6.82
N LEU A 65 -18.44 1.74 8.15
CA LEU A 65 -17.40 0.96 8.83
C LEU A 65 -17.38 -0.48 8.35
N PHE A 66 -18.54 -1.11 8.22
CA PHE A 66 -18.68 -2.51 7.80
C PHE A 66 -18.68 -2.70 6.29
N GLU A 67 -18.47 -1.63 5.51
CA GLU A 67 -18.46 -1.66 4.04
C GLU A 67 -19.78 -2.22 3.45
N ILE A 68 -20.91 -1.90 4.10
CA ILE A 68 -22.26 -2.37 3.75
C ILE A 68 -22.99 -1.32 2.88
N PRO A 69 -23.62 -1.71 1.75
CA PRO A 69 -24.40 -0.81 0.91
C PRO A 69 -25.63 -0.21 1.61
N HIS A 70 -25.92 1.07 1.34
CA HIS A 70 -27.13 1.76 1.79
C HIS A 70 -28.34 1.36 0.90
N LYS A 71 -28.99 0.22 1.18
CA LYS A 71 -30.18 -0.30 0.45
C LYS A 71 -31.46 -0.23 1.29
N GLU A 72 -32.63 -0.20 0.62
CA GLU A 72 -33.97 -0.07 1.23
C GLU A 72 -34.44 -1.25 2.10
N LYS A 73 -33.92 -2.47 1.87
CA LYS A 73 -34.15 -3.62 2.76
C LYS A 73 -32.87 -3.92 3.52
N ASP A 74 -32.75 -3.34 4.71
CA ASP A 74 -31.56 -3.49 5.49
C ASP A 74 -31.48 -4.89 6.13
N ARG A 75 -30.34 -5.54 5.95
CA ARG A 75 -30.01 -6.82 6.59
C ARG A 75 -29.10 -6.63 7.81
N LEU A 76 -28.81 -5.39 8.18
CA LEU A 76 -28.15 -5.02 9.42
C LEU A 76 -29.17 -4.33 10.34
N VAL A 77 -29.52 -4.97 11.44
CA VAL A 77 -30.45 -4.44 12.44
C VAL A 77 -29.65 -4.09 13.69
N ILE A 78 -29.56 -2.79 14.01
CA ILE A 78 -28.86 -2.32 15.21
C ILE A 78 -29.86 -2.28 16.37
N LEU A 79 -29.51 -2.90 17.49
CA LEU A 79 -30.36 -2.97 18.69
C LEU A 79 -29.71 -2.18 19.84
N ASP A 80 -30.52 -1.43 20.59
CA ASP A 80 -30.07 -0.80 21.83
C ASP A 80 -29.81 -1.89 22.88
N ASN A 81 -28.62 -1.92 23.46
CA ASN A 81 -28.24 -2.90 24.48
C ASN A 81 -29.14 -2.84 25.74
N ARG A 82 -29.90 -1.77 25.93
CA ARG A 82 -30.85 -1.61 27.05
C ARG A 82 -32.25 -2.13 26.74
N ASP A 83 -32.54 -2.44 25.47
CA ASP A 83 -33.86 -2.90 25.04
C ASP A 83 -34.03 -4.41 25.27
N LEU A 84 -34.40 -4.79 26.50
CA LEU A 84 -34.69 -6.18 26.86
C LEU A 84 -35.95 -6.75 26.18
N ALA A 85 -36.75 -5.93 25.49
CA ALA A 85 -37.92 -6.38 24.75
C ALA A 85 -37.59 -6.73 23.29
N ALA A 86 -36.36 -6.50 22.83
CA ALA A 86 -35.94 -6.82 21.48
C ALA A 86 -36.10 -8.33 21.16
N PRO A 87 -36.38 -8.71 19.90
CA PRO A 87 -36.68 -10.09 19.53
C PRO A 87 -35.62 -11.11 19.97
N VAL A 88 -34.34 -10.71 19.92
CA VAL A 88 -33.20 -11.56 20.30
C VAL A 88 -33.14 -11.92 21.79
N ALA A 89 -33.93 -11.26 22.65
CA ALA A 89 -34.09 -11.60 24.06
C ALA A 89 -35.09 -12.76 24.30
N SER A 90 -35.73 -13.28 23.24
CA SER A 90 -36.69 -14.39 23.31
C SER A 90 -36.18 -15.65 22.62
N GLY A 91 -36.36 -16.81 23.27
CA GLY A 91 -36.08 -18.12 22.65
C GLY A 91 -36.97 -18.43 21.45
N SER A 92 -38.17 -17.84 21.37
CA SER A 92 -39.07 -18.03 20.22
C SER A 92 -38.56 -17.38 18.93
N PHE A 93 -37.70 -16.37 19.05
CA PHE A 93 -37.06 -15.74 17.91
C PHE A 93 -35.90 -16.62 17.43
N ARG A 94 -35.99 -17.11 16.19
CA ARG A 94 -34.99 -18.03 15.63
C ARG A 94 -33.78 -17.26 15.13
N VAL A 95 -32.62 -17.59 15.72
CA VAL A 95 -31.29 -17.21 15.24
C VAL A 95 -30.44 -18.47 15.11
N GLU A 96 -29.56 -18.51 14.12
CA GLU A 96 -28.70 -19.67 13.87
C GLU A 96 -27.57 -19.76 14.90
N ALA A 97 -27.02 -18.60 15.27
CA ALA A 97 -25.90 -18.48 16.19
C ALA A 97 -25.81 -17.06 16.77
N MET A 98 -24.98 -16.93 17.80
CA MET A 98 -24.51 -15.64 18.32
C MET A 98 -22.99 -15.63 18.39
N VAL A 99 -22.39 -14.52 17.98
CA VAL A 99 -20.95 -14.26 18.11
C VAL A 99 -20.76 -12.97 18.90
N VAL A 100 -19.90 -12.99 19.93
CA VAL A 100 -19.45 -11.76 20.61
C VAL A 100 -17.99 -11.51 20.27
N ILE A 101 -17.72 -10.44 19.51
CA ILE A 101 -16.41 -10.12 18.95
C ILE A 101 -16.19 -8.61 18.86
N PRO A 102 -15.10 -8.07 19.45
CA PRO A 102 -14.35 -8.66 20.55
C PRO A 102 -15.22 -8.78 21.82
N CYS A 103 -14.89 -9.76 22.67
CA CYS A 103 -15.55 -10.04 23.94
C CYS A 103 -14.68 -9.62 25.14
N SER A 104 -15.21 -8.80 26.04
CA SER A 104 -14.51 -8.35 27.24
C SER A 104 -14.61 -9.38 28.37
N MET A 105 -13.64 -9.36 29.28
CA MET A 105 -13.64 -10.30 30.42
C MET A 105 -14.78 -10.01 31.41
N ALA A 106 -15.29 -8.77 31.44
CA ALA A 106 -16.51 -8.43 32.16
C ALA A 106 -17.72 -9.17 31.55
N THR A 107 -17.86 -9.14 30.23
CA THR A 107 -18.95 -9.86 29.54
C THR A 107 -18.81 -11.38 29.66
N ILE A 108 -17.59 -11.94 29.53
CA ILE A 108 -17.33 -13.36 29.84
C ILE A 108 -17.82 -13.71 31.26
N SER A 109 -17.49 -12.87 32.24
CA SER A 109 -17.85 -13.05 33.64
C SER A 109 -19.37 -12.99 33.87
N SER A 110 -20.07 -12.08 33.19
CA SER A 110 -21.53 -11.94 33.29
C SER A 110 -22.27 -13.13 32.66
N ILE A 111 -21.85 -13.55 31.45
CA ILE A 111 -22.46 -14.68 30.73
C ILE A 111 -22.22 -15.98 31.50
N ALA A 112 -21.00 -16.21 32.01
CA ALA A 112 -20.68 -17.41 32.81
C ALA A 112 -21.56 -17.54 34.06
N ARG A 113 -22.06 -16.42 34.60
CA ARG A 113 -22.94 -16.39 35.77
C ARG A 113 -24.43 -16.33 35.41
N GLY A 114 -24.79 -16.24 34.13
CA GLY A 114 -26.17 -16.06 33.69
C GLY A 114 -26.81 -14.75 34.18
N SER A 115 -26.02 -13.69 34.34
CA SER A 115 -26.47 -12.43 34.99
C SER A 115 -27.62 -11.75 34.25
N SER A 116 -27.61 -11.80 32.90
CA SER A 116 -28.67 -11.32 32.02
C SER A 116 -29.16 -9.90 32.32
N GLN A 117 -28.25 -8.98 32.63
CA GLN A 117 -28.59 -7.61 33.05
C GLN A 117 -28.85 -6.65 31.89
N ASP A 118 -28.33 -6.97 30.70
CA ASP A 118 -28.54 -6.22 29.47
C ASP A 118 -28.92 -7.13 28.30
N LEU A 119 -29.24 -6.54 27.15
CA LEU A 119 -29.72 -7.28 25.98
C LEU A 119 -28.67 -8.26 25.45
N LEU A 120 -27.39 -7.88 25.42
CA LEU A 120 -26.32 -8.77 24.95
C LEU A 120 -26.19 -9.98 25.87
N GLU A 121 -26.15 -9.78 27.19
CA GLU A 121 -26.10 -10.86 28.17
C GLU A 121 -27.33 -11.76 28.06
N ARG A 122 -28.53 -11.17 27.92
CA ARG A 122 -29.78 -11.91 27.78
C ARG A 122 -29.84 -12.71 26.49
N ALA A 123 -29.40 -12.16 25.37
CA ALA A 123 -29.32 -12.86 24.10
C ALA A 123 -28.33 -14.04 24.15
N ALA A 124 -27.22 -13.89 24.88
CA ALA A 124 -26.26 -14.96 25.11
C ALA A 124 -26.86 -16.08 25.98
N ASP A 125 -27.54 -15.73 27.08
CA ASP A 125 -28.27 -16.67 27.94
C ASP A 125 -29.34 -17.46 27.13
N VAL A 126 -30.10 -16.76 26.30
CA VAL A 126 -31.06 -17.39 25.38
C VAL A 126 -30.35 -18.31 24.39
N THR A 127 -29.21 -17.90 23.84
CA THR A 127 -28.45 -18.74 22.89
C THR A 127 -28.01 -20.04 23.56
N ILE A 128 -27.49 -19.97 24.78
CA ILE A 128 -27.05 -21.14 25.56
C ILE A 128 -28.24 -22.06 25.88
N LYS A 129 -29.31 -21.53 26.48
CA LYS A 129 -30.44 -22.36 26.94
C LYS A 129 -31.21 -23.03 25.80
N GLU A 130 -31.20 -22.42 24.61
CA GLU A 130 -31.82 -22.99 23.40
C GLU A 130 -30.88 -23.95 22.65
N GLY A 131 -29.68 -24.22 23.19
CA GLY A 131 -28.71 -25.13 22.57
C GLY A 131 -28.13 -24.62 21.26
N ARG A 132 -28.12 -23.30 21.04
CA ARG A 132 -27.61 -22.66 19.83
C ARG A 132 -26.11 -22.41 19.95
N LYS A 133 -25.44 -22.27 18.81
CA LYS A 133 -23.99 -21.98 18.79
C LYS A 133 -23.73 -20.57 19.33
N LEU A 134 -23.01 -20.49 20.45
CA LEU A 134 -22.44 -19.25 20.98
C LEU A 134 -20.92 -19.28 20.80
N ILE A 135 -20.37 -18.27 20.14
CA ILE A 135 -18.92 -18.06 19.99
C ILE A 135 -18.54 -16.78 20.71
N LEU A 136 -17.61 -16.86 21.66
CA LEU A 136 -17.07 -15.70 22.36
C LEU A 136 -15.61 -15.52 21.94
N VAL A 137 -15.26 -14.31 21.51
CA VAL A 137 -13.91 -13.96 21.06
C VAL A 137 -13.21 -13.08 22.09
N PRO A 138 -12.70 -13.64 23.20
CA PRO A 138 -12.09 -12.84 24.25
C PRO A 138 -10.78 -12.20 23.78
N ARG A 139 -10.56 -10.95 24.19
CA ARG A 139 -9.29 -10.25 24.01
C ARG A 139 -8.83 -9.67 25.35
N GLU A 140 -7.85 -10.32 25.97
CA GLU A 140 -7.23 -9.90 27.24
C GLU A 140 -5.79 -10.40 27.34
N THR A 141 -4.89 -9.62 27.95
CA THR A 141 -3.53 -10.03 28.27
C THR A 141 -2.96 -9.15 29.39
N PRO A 142 -2.46 -9.71 30.51
CA PRO A 142 -2.44 -11.13 30.90
C PRO A 142 -3.78 -11.65 31.45
N LEU A 143 -3.93 -12.97 31.57
CA LEU A 143 -5.12 -13.62 32.12
C LEU A 143 -4.99 -13.90 33.62
N SER A 144 -6.05 -13.65 34.39
CA SER A 144 -6.16 -14.03 35.80
C SER A 144 -6.82 -15.41 36.00
N SER A 145 -6.67 -16.02 37.17
CA SER A 145 -7.38 -17.27 37.49
C SER A 145 -8.91 -17.11 37.45
N ILE A 146 -9.44 -15.91 37.70
CA ILE A 146 -10.87 -15.60 37.61
C ILE A 146 -11.32 -15.69 36.15
N HIS A 147 -10.55 -15.09 35.24
CA HIS A 147 -10.78 -15.15 33.81
C HIS A 147 -10.83 -16.60 33.30
N LEU A 148 -9.82 -17.39 33.67
CA LEU A 148 -9.70 -18.79 33.25
C LEU A 148 -10.86 -19.65 33.75
N ARG A 149 -11.31 -19.47 35.01
CA ARG A 149 -12.44 -20.24 35.57
C ARG A 149 -13.77 -19.91 34.88
N ASN A 150 -14.04 -18.64 34.61
CA ASN A 150 -15.26 -18.26 33.87
C ASN A 150 -15.24 -18.83 32.45
N MET A 151 -14.07 -18.76 31.79
CA MET A 151 -13.89 -19.32 30.46
C MET A 151 -14.07 -20.85 30.43
N LEU A 152 -13.53 -21.55 31.42
CA LEU A 152 -13.72 -23.00 31.56
C LEU A 152 -15.20 -23.37 31.71
N SER A 153 -15.93 -22.69 32.62
CA SER A 153 -17.35 -22.96 32.86
C SER A 153 -18.22 -22.76 31.61
N LEU A 154 -17.92 -21.74 30.81
CA LEU A 154 -18.58 -21.51 29.52
C LEU A 154 -18.24 -22.61 28.51
N SER A 155 -16.98 -23.00 28.42
CA SER A 155 -16.53 -24.08 27.54
C SER A 155 -17.22 -25.41 27.87
N GLU A 156 -17.36 -25.74 29.16
CA GLU A 156 -18.07 -26.94 29.64
C GLU A 156 -19.58 -26.90 29.29
N SER A 157 -20.14 -25.71 29.13
CA SER A 157 -21.53 -25.49 28.72
C SER A 157 -21.73 -25.53 27.19
N GLY A 158 -20.70 -25.88 26.42
CA GLY A 158 -20.75 -25.96 24.96
C GLY A 158 -20.51 -24.64 24.23
N VAL A 159 -20.18 -23.56 24.96
CA VAL A 159 -19.80 -22.27 24.36
C VAL A 159 -18.42 -22.39 23.74
N THR A 160 -18.28 -21.92 22.50
CA THR A 160 -16.97 -21.91 21.83
C THR A 160 -16.19 -20.67 22.26
N LEU A 161 -15.07 -20.89 22.92
CA LEU A 161 -14.12 -19.82 23.22
C LEU A 161 -13.04 -19.77 22.14
N LEU A 162 -13.00 -18.64 21.44
CA LEU A 162 -12.09 -18.40 20.32
C LEU A 162 -11.34 -17.09 20.59
N PRO A 163 -10.32 -17.08 21.47
CA PRO A 163 -9.59 -15.86 21.78
C PRO A 163 -9.03 -15.18 20.53
N ALA A 164 -8.93 -13.86 20.54
CA ALA A 164 -8.34 -13.05 19.46
C ALA A 164 -6.80 -13.24 19.40
N MET A 165 -6.36 -14.46 19.12
CA MET A 165 -4.98 -14.92 19.06
C MET A 165 -4.64 -15.30 17.62
N PRO A 166 -4.17 -14.34 16.80
CA PRO A 166 -3.88 -14.58 15.41
C PRO A 166 -2.68 -15.51 15.22
N ALA A 167 -2.70 -16.30 14.14
CA ALA A 167 -1.57 -17.11 13.74
C ALA A 167 -0.61 -16.34 12.83
N PHE A 168 0.65 -16.79 12.75
CA PHE A 168 1.67 -16.19 11.87
C PHE A 168 2.17 -17.14 10.77
N TYR A 169 1.71 -18.38 10.76
CA TYR A 169 2.17 -19.37 9.80
C TYR A 169 1.70 -19.13 8.37
N HIS A 170 0.65 -18.33 8.18
CA HIS A 170 0.21 -17.89 6.87
C HIS A 170 1.03 -16.68 6.36
N GLN A 171 2.04 -16.24 7.12
CA GLN A 171 2.92 -15.12 6.82
C GLN A 171 2.11 -13.86 6.47
N PRO A 172 1.35 -13.30 7.44
CA PRO A 172 0.59 -12.07 7.23
C PRO A 172 1.52 -10.92 6.82
N ARG A 173 1.13 -10.16 5.80
CA ARG A 173 1.86 -8.98 5.30
C ARG A 173 1.18 -7.66 5.69
N SER A 174 -0.06 -7.73 6.18
CA SER A 174 -0.83 -6.57 6.62
C SER A 174 -1.57 -6.84 7.95
N LEU A 175 -2.03 -5.77 8.60
CA LEU A 175 -2.95 -5.90 9.74
C LEU A 175 -4.30 -6.52 9.32
N GLU A 176 -4.75 -6.30 8.08
CA GLU A 176 -5.97 -6.91 7.56
C GLU A 176 -5.86 -8.44 7.53
N ASP A 177 -4.69 -9.00 7.18
CA ASP A 177 -4.46 -10.46 7.19
C ASP A 177 -4.64 -11.05 8.60
N ILE A 178 -4.20 -10.30 9.62
CA ILE A 178 -4.36 -10.66 11.03
C ILE A 178 -5.84 -10.65 11.43
N PHE A 179 -6.58 -9.64 10.98
CA PHE A 179 -8.02 -9.54 11.23
C PHE A 179 -8.82 -10.64 10.53
N ASN A 180 -8.48 -10.89 9.26
CA ASN A 180 -9.04 -11.93 8.40
C ASN A 180 -8.87 -13.31 9.02
N PHE A 181 -7.70 -13.60 9.60
CA PHE A 181 -7.47 -14.88 10.26
C PHE A 181 -8.48 -15.15 11.38
N VAL A 182 -8.63 -14.22 12.33
CA VAL A 182 -9.53 -14.42 13.49
C VAL A 182 -11.00 -14.47 13.05
N ALA A 183 -11.42 -13.58 12.15
CA ALA A 183 -12.77 -13.60 11.59
C ALA A 183 -13.04 -14.90 10.82
N GLY A 184 -12.07 -15.41 10.06
CA GLY A 184 -12.17 -16.70 9.36
C GLY A 184 -12.34 -17.87 10.32
N ARG A 185 -11.56 -17.93 11.41
CA ARG A 185 -11.75 -18.94 12.46
C ARG A 185 -13.16 -18.93 13.05
N VAL A 186 -13.77 -17.75 13.18
CA VAL A 186 -15.18 -17.63 13.62
C VAL A 186 -16.12 -18.21 12.56
N LEU A 187 -15.96 -17.84 11.28
CA LEU A 187 -16.76 -18.38 10.18
C LEU A 187 -16.68 -19.91 10.06
N GLU A 188 -15.49 -20.49 10.18
CA GLU A 188 -15.30 -21.95 10.21
C GLU A 188 -16.07 -22.59 11.38
N ASN A 189 -16.05 -21.97 12.57
CA ASN A 189 -16.79 -22.46 13.73
C ASN A 189 -18.31 -22.30 13.58
N LEU A 190 -18.76 -21.41 12.69
CA LEU A 190 -20.15 -21.30 12.26
C LEU A 190 -20.50 -22.29 11.13
N GLY A 191 -19.54 -23.09 10.65
CA GLY A 191 -19.73 -24.00 9.52
C GLY A 191 -19.87 -23.27 8.18
N MET A 192 -19.25 -22.09 8.04
CA MET A 192 -19.30 -21.28 6.83
C MET A 192 -17.95 -21.32 6.09
N GLU A 193 -18.01 -21.57 4.78
CA GLU A 193 -16.83 -21.46 3.90
C GLU A 193 -16.40 -19.99 3.75
N HIS A 194 -15.10 -19.73 3.66
CA HIS A 194 -14.55 -18.39 3.48
C HIS A 194 -13.21 -18.42 2.74
N ASN A 195 -12.81 -17.29 2.17
CA ASN A 195 -11.51 -17.11 1.51
C ASN A 195 -10.61 -16.09 2.24
N LEU A 196 -10.86 -15.86 3.54
CA LEU A 196 -10.13 -14.87 4.34
C LEU A 196 -8.65 -15.23 4.58
N TYR A 197 -8.32 -16.52 4.68
CA TYR A 197 -6.95 -17.02 4.85
C TYR A 197 -6.87 -18.51 4.48
N ASP A 198 -5.67 -19.02 4.20
CA ASP A 198 -5.44 -20.44 3.90
C ASP A 198 -5.39 -21.31 5.18
N SER A 199 -6.13 -22.41 5.20
CA SER A 199 -6.11 -23.34 6.34
C SER A 199 -4.76 -24.04 6.51
N TRP A 200 -4.37 -24.32 7.75
CA TRP A 200 -3.13 -25.02 8.04
C TRP A 200 -3.10 -26.41 7.36
N GLY A 201 -2.05 -26.69 6.60
CA GLY A 201 -1.88 -27.98 5.92
C GLY A 201 -2.60 -28.11 4.57
N SER A 202 -3.54 -27.22 4.21
CA SER A 202 -4.06 -27.14 2.84
C SER A 202 -2.95 -26.88 1.82
N LYS A 203 -1.90 -26.16 2.24
CA LYS A 203 -0.64 -26.03 1.49
C LYS A 203 0.06 -27.38 1.25
N ARG A 204 0.02 -28.37 2.15
CA ARG A 204 0.75 -29.65 1.95
C ARG A 204 0.10 -30.55 0.90
N GLU A 205 -1.22 -30.54 0.73
CA GLU A 205 -1.88 -31.22 -0.38
C GLU A 205 -1.80 -30.40 -1.68
N LYS A 206 -1.87 -29.07 -1.62
CA LYS A 206 -1.62 -28.17 -2.77
C LYS A 206 -0.14 -28.03 -3.19
N ILE A 207 0.81 -28.58 -2.43
CA ILE A 207 2.24 -28.65 -2.82
C ILE A 207 2.53 -29.96 -3.57
N ALA A 208 1.67 -30.98 -3.42
CA ALA A 208 1.80 -32.27 -4.11
C ALA A 208 1.03 -32.33 -5.44
N GLY A 209 0.12 -31.39 -5.71
CA GLY A 209 -0.43 -31.10 -7.04
C GLY A 209 -0.07 -29.67 -7.40
N GLY A 210 0.49 -29.44 -8.60
CA GLY A 210 1.09 -28.17 -9.03
C GLY A 210 0.25 -26.91 -8.81
N LYS A 211 0.92 -25.75 -8.84
CA LYS A 211 0.29 -24.42 -8.78
C LYS A 211 -0.85 -24.33 -9.80
N GLU A 212 -1.94 -23.65 -9.44
CA GLU A 212 -3.22 -23.68 -10.18
C GLU A 212 -3.13 -22.92 -11.52
N PHE A 213 -2.19 -21.98 -11.64
CA PHE A 213 -1.91 -21.21 -12.84
C PHE A 213 -0.40 -21.14 -13.09
N GLU A 214 0.04 -21.42 -14.32
CA GLU A 214 1.42 -21.18 -14.76
C GLU A 214 1.43 -20.04 -15.77
N TYR A 215 2.20 -18.99 -15.49
CA TYR A 215 2.37 -17.84 -16.38
C TYR A 215 3.83 -17.69 -16.82
N LYS A 216 4.01 -17.29 -18.08
CA LYS A 216 5.29 -16.92 -18.68
C LYS A 216 5.41 -15.40 -18.68
N ILE A 217 6.40 -14.91 -17.95
CA ILE A 217 6.62 -13.48 -17.77
C ILE A 217 7.90 -13.10 -18.50
N GLY A 218 7.77 -12.22 -19.48
CA GLY A 218 8.91 -11.60 -20.16
C GLY A 218 9.40 -10.40 -19.38
N ILE A 219 10.71 -10.26 -19.17
CA ILE A 219 11.31 -9.05 -18.60
C ILE A 219 12.26 -8.47 -19.63
N LEU A 220 12.02 -7.23 -20.06
CA LEU A 220 12.88 -6.49 -20.98
C LEU A 220 13.52 -5.30 -20.27
N GLN A 221 14.82 -5.36 -20.03
CA GLN A 221 15.59 -4.35 -19.31
C GLN A 221 16.68 -3.75 -20.20
N LEU A 222 16.84 -2.43 -20.12
CA LEU A 222 17.89 -1.74 -20.86
C LEU A 222 19.28 -1.94 -20.24
N ILE A 223 19.41 -1.84 -18.91
CA ILE A 223 20.71 -1.76 -18.21
C ILE A 223 20.64 -2.29 -16.77
N SER A 224 21.71 -2.94 -16.32
CA SER A 224 21.78 -3.72 -15.06
C SER A 224 21.81 -2.89 -13.77
N HIS A 225 22.04 -1.57 -13.85
CA HIS A 225 21.94 -0.67 -12.68
C HIS A 225 20.49 -0.52 -12.12
N LEU A 226 19.52 -1.22 -12.69
CA LEU A 226 18.10 -1.22 -12.30
C LEU A 226 17.62 -2.61 -11.84
N ASP A 227 18.54 -3.52 -11.49
CA ASP A 227 18.21 -4.86 -11.04
C ASP A 227 17.27 -4.85 -9.82
N ASP A 228 17.44 -3.90 -8.89
CA ASP A 228 16.52 -3.67 -7.76
C ASP A 228 15.06 -3.50 -8.23
N THR A 229 14.83 -2.86 -9.39
CA THR A 229 13.49 -2.70 -9.97
C THR A 229 12.92 -4.05 -10.40
N VAL A 230 13.75 -4.90 -10.99
CA VAL A 230 13.35 -6.25 -11.42
C VAL A 230 13.11 -7.15 -10.21
N GLU A 231 13.94 -7.06 -9.18
CA GLU A 231 13.74 -7.78 -7.92
C GLU A 231 12.43 -7.37 -7.25
N GLY A 232 12.20 -6.06 -7.10
CA GLY A 232 10.94 -5.53 -6.61
C GLY A 232 9.75 -6.04 -7.42
N PHE A 233 9.84 -6.00 -8.76
CA PHE A 233 8.78 -6.51 -9.65
C PHE A 233 8.49 -7.99 -9.43
N LYS A 234 9.53 -8.83 -9.38
CA LYS A 234 9.37 -10.27 -9.11
C LYS A 234 8.72 -10.52 -7.76
N GLU A 235 9.10 -9.77 -6.73
CA GLU A 235 8.54 -9.92 -5.38
C GLU A 235 7.09 -9.43 -5.29
N GLY A 236 6.79 -8.29 -5.93
CA GLY A 236 5.44 -7.75 -6.04
C GLY A 236 4.51 -8.72 -6.78
N LEU A 237 4.96 -9.28 -7.90
CA LEU A 237 4.19 -10.27 -8.66
C LEU A 237 3.99 -11.58 -7.87
N SER A 238 4.99 -11.99 -7.09
CA SER A 238 4.90 -13.15 -6.19
C SER A 238 3.88 -12.99 -5.05
N SER A 239 3.23 -11.82 -4.93
CA SER A 239 2.04 -11.66 -4.09
C SER A 239 0.83 -12.44 -4.61
N PHE A 240 0.79 -12.80 -5.89
CA PHE A 240 -0.18 -13.73 -6.46
C PHE A 240 0.28 -15.17 -6.18
N ARG A 241 -0.06 -15.66 -4.98
CA ARG A 241 0.50 -16.88 -4.39
C ARG A 241 0.05 -18.17 -5.09
N GLU A 242 -1.07 -18.12 -5.80
CA GLU A 242 -1.69 -19.23 -6.51
C GLU A 242 -1.03 -19.53 -7.87
N ALA A 243 -0.13 -18.64 -8.32
CA ALA A 243 0.51 -18.69 -9.63
C ALA A 243 1.99 -19.13 -9.58
N GLU A 244 2.42 -19.84 -10.62
CA GLU A 244 3.82 -20.07 -10.97
C GLU A 244 4.25 -19.06 -12.04
N PHE A 245 5.48 -18.57 -11.92
CA PHE A 245 6.05 -17.68 -12.92
C PHE A 245 7.31 -18.30 -13.50
N THR A 246 7.30 -18.53 -14.82
CA THR A 246 8.51 -18.78 -15.60
C THR A 246 8.99 -17.45 -16.15
N TRP A 247 10.27 -17.14 -15.94
CA TRP A 247 10.84 -15.84 -16.31
C TRP A 247 11.71 -15.97 -17.56
N ASP A 248 11.41 -15.18 -18.60
CA ASP A 248 12.33 -14.94 -19.72
C ASP A 248 12.92 -13.54 -19.56
N TYR A 249 14.08 -13.46 -18.88
CA TYR A 249 14.75 -12.20 -18.55
C TYR A 249 15.76 -11.80 -19.63
N ARG A 250 15.55 -10.61 -20.21
CA ARG A 250 16.37 -9.99 -21.25
C ARG A 250 16.96 -8.68 -20.76
N ASN A 251 18.28 -8.60 -20.77
CA ASN A 251 19.02 -7.36 -20.55
C ASN A 251 19.88 -7.06 -21.77
N VAL A 252 19.71 -5.88 -22.37
CA VAL A 252 20.44 -5.49 -23.59
C VAL A 252 21.73 -4.72 -23.31
N GLU A 253 22.12 -4.54 -22.05
CA GLU A 253 23.37 -3.91 -21.62
C GLU A 253 23.63 -2.55 -22.30
N GLY A 254 22.61 -1.70 -22.30
CA GLY A 254 22.62 -0.34 -22.86
C GLY A 254 22.39 -0.26 -24.37
N LYS A 255 22.29 -1.39 -25.07
CA LYS A 255 22.15 -1.43 -26.53
C LYS A 255 20.70 -1.24 -26.96
N VAL A 256 20.24 0.02 -26.95
CA VAL A 256 18.89 0.43 -27.37
C VAL A 256 18.42 -0.23 -28.68
N PRO A 257 19.23 -0.36 -29.75
CA PRO A 257 18.79 -1.01 -30.99
C PRO A 257 18.39 -2.49 -30.86
N LEU A 258 18.78 -3.18 -29.79
CA LEU A 258 18.41 -4.57 -29.54
C LEU A 258 17.03 -4.71 -28.88
N LEU A 259 16.48 -3.65 -28.30
CA LEU A 259 15.23 -3.72 -27.53
C LEU A 259 14.04 -4.21 -28.37
N GLY A 260 13.89 -3.71 -29.61
CA GLY A 260 12.80 -4.11 -30.50
C GLY A 260 12.85 -5.61 -30.81
N LYS A 261 14.03 -6.12 -31.17
CA LYS A 261 14.23 -7.54 -31.45
C LYS A 261 13.92 -8.43 -30.25
N GLU A 262 14.42 -8.07 -29.06
CA GLU A 262 14.16 -8.87 -27.85
C GLU A 262 12.68 -8.78 -27.43
N ALA A 263 12.03 -7.62 -27.60
CA ALA A 263 10.59 -7.47 -27.38
C ALA A 263 9.76 -8.36 -28.32
N GLU A 264 10.08 -8.37 -29.61
CA GLU A 264 9.45 -9.23 -30.61
C GLU A 264 9.63 -10.72 -30.28
N ASP A 265 10.82 -11.13 -29.83
CA ASP A 265 11.09 -12.52 -29.41
C ASP A 265 10.21 -12.92 -28.22
N LEU A 266 10.12 -12.06 -27.19
CA LEU A 266 9.24 -12.29 -26.03
C LEU A 266 7.77 -12.42 -26.45
N VAL A 267 7.26 -11.50 -27.28
CA VAL A 267 5.88 -11.56 -27.80
C VAL A 267 5.65 -12.83 -28.64
N SER A 268 6.62 -13.22 -29.46
CA SER A 268 6.54 -14.41 -30.33
C SER A 268 6.47 -15.73 -29.54
N LYS A 269 7.10 -15.78 -28.36
CA LYS A 269 7.08 -16.91 -27.43
C LYS A 269 5.79 -17.03 -26.62
N GLY A 270 4.85 -16.09 -26.79
CA GLY A 270 3.57 -16.09 -26.09
C GLY A 270 3.74 -15.88 -24.59
N MET A 271 4.48 -14.83 -24.20
CA MET A 271 4.47 -14.37 -22.81
C MET A 271 3.05 -13.90 -22.44
N ASP A 272 2.61 -14.27 -21.23
CA ASP A 272 1.31 -13.86 -20.69
C ASP A 272 1.32 -12.39 -20.24
N LEU A 273 2.51 -11.88 -19.87
CA LEU A 273 2.74 -10.48 -19.54
C LEU A 273 4.20 -10.11 -19.80
N ILE A 274 4.43 -8.87 -20.24
CA ILE A 274 5.78 -8.30 -20.40
C ILE A 274 5.99 -7.18 -19.39
N PHE A 275 7.06 -7.29 -18.61
CA PHE A 275 7.57 -6.21 -17.78
C PHE A 275 8.69 -5.47 -18.53
N ALA A 276 8.53 -4.16 -18.72
CA ALA A 276 9.49 -3.34 -19.45
C ALA A 276 10.18 -2.34 -18.52
N CYS A 277 11.49 -2.51 -18.36
CA CYS A 277 12.32 -1.68 -17.49
C CYS A 277 13.11 -0.63 -18.27
N THR A 278 12.64 0.61 -18.05
CA THR A 278 12.90 1.93 -18.66
C THR A 278 12.06 2.31 -19.88
N THR A 279 11.92 3.63 -20.12
CA THR A 279 11.13 4.20 -21.23
C THR A 279 11.46 3.64 -22.61
N PRO A 280 12.73 3.45 -23.02
CA PRO A 280 13.03 2.83 -24.31
C PRO A 280 12.54 1.38 -24.39
N ALA A 281 12.67 0.62 -23.31
CA ALA A 281 12.16 -0.76 -23.25
C ALA A 281 10.64 -0.79 -23.33
N ALA A 282 9.95 0.11 -22.61
CA ALA A 282 8.49 0.22 -22.65
C ALA A 282 7.98 0.54 -24.06
N LYS A 283 8.65 1.44 -24.79
CA LYS A 283 8.30 1.77 -26.19
C LYS A 283 8.48 0.58 -27.12
N ALA A 284 9.65 -0.07 -27.06
CA ALA A 284 9.93 -1.24 -27.89
C ALA A 284 8.94 -2.39 -27.61
N ALA A 285 8.60 -2.61 -26.34
CA ALA A 285 7.64 -3.61 -25.94
C ALA A 285 6.19 -3.24 -26.31
N GLN A 286 5.81 -1.95 -26.28
CA GLN A 286 4.51 -1.48 -26.78
C GLN A 286 4.35 -1.79 -28.27
N GLU A 287 5.34 -1.39 -29.08
CA GLU A 287 5.33 -1.62 -30.53
C GLU A 287 5.23 -3.11 -30.87
N ALA A 288 5.97 -3.97 -30.17
CA ALA A 288 5.91 -5.41 -30.38
C ALA A 288 4.57 -6.03 -29.93
N ALA A 289 4.04 -5.59 -28.78
CA ALA A 289 2.84 -6.16 -28.16
C ALA A 289 1.53 -5.73 -28.84
N GLU A 290 1.50 -4.60 -29.54
CA GLU A 290 0.29 -4.02 -30.14
C GLU A 290 -0.43 -5.02 -31.06
N SER A 291 0.33 -5.76 -31.88
CA SER A 291 -0.24 -6.74 -32.83
C SER A 291 -0.90 -7.96 -32.17
N ARG A 292 -0.55 -8.28 -30.92
CA ARG A 292 -1.02 -9.48 -30.19
C ARG A 292 -1.86 -9.18 -28.96
N GLY A 293 -1.92 -7.92 -28.53
CA GLY A 293 -2.59 -7.51 -27.29
C GLY A 293 -1.94 -8.05 -26.03
N THR A 294 -0.64 -8.40 -26.06
CA THR A 294 0.08 -8.92 -24.88
C THR A 294 0.11 -7.87 -23.77
N PRO A 295 -0.42 -8.12 -22.57
CA PRO A 295 -0.40 -7.14 -21.49
C PRO A 295 1.01 -6.71 -21.09
N LEU A 296 1.18 -5.42 -20.77
CA LEU A 296 2.47 -4.86 -20.43
C LEU A 296 2.41 -3.97 -19.19
N VAL A 297 3.40 -4.14 -18.32
CA VAL A 297 3.64 -3.25 -17.18
C VAL A 297 5.00 -2.59 -17.33
N PHE A 298 5.07 -1.26 -17.18
CA PHE A 298 6.33 -0.53 -17.24
C PHE A 298 6.73 0.07 -15.89
N THR A 299 8.04 0.17 -15.64
CA THR A 299 8.63 1.12 -14.68
C THR A 299 10.17 1.14 -14.81
N PRO A 300 10.89 2.23 -14.51
CA PRO A 300 10.38 3.58 -14.39
C PRO A 300 10.18 4.23 -15.76
N VAL A 301 9.11 5.02 -15.90
CA VAL A 301 8.89 5.94 -17.02
C VAL A 301 8.51 7.30 -16.44
N LEU A 302 9.21 8.40 -16.78
CA LEU A 302 8.91 9.69 -16.14
C LEU A 302 7.50 10.19 -16.45
N ASP A 303 7.15 10.28 -17.72
CA ASP A 303 5.85 10.76 -18.17
C ASP A 303 5.34 9.88 -19.30
N PRO A 304 4.55 8.84 -18.98
CA PRO A 304 4.09 7.88 -19.98
C PRO A 304 3.13 8.52 -21.00
N VAL A 305 2.44 9.60 -20.66
CA VAL A 305 1.55 10.32 -21.58
C VAL A 305 2.37 11.06 -22.63
N LYS A 306 3.35 11.87 -22.21
CA LYS A 306 4.18 12.65 -23.14
C LYS A 306 4.98 11.80 -24.11
N VAL A 307 5.42 10.63 -23.67
CA VAL A 307 6.19 9.73 -24.52
C VAL A 307 5.31 8.83 -25.39
N GLY A 308 3.98 8.93 -25.28
CA GLY A 308 3.02 8.23 -26.12
C GLY A 308 2.71 6.79 -25.69
N LEU A 309 3.08 6.39 -24.47
CA LEU A 309 2.81 5.04 -23.98
C LEU A 309 1.34 4.86 -23.58
N VAL A 310 0.70 5.91 -23.07
CA VAL A 310 -0.65 5.85 -22.48
C VAL A 310 -1.45 7.11 -22.82
N ALA A 311 -2.78 7.00 -22.88
CA ALA A 311 -3.68 8.11 -23.17
C ALA A 311 -3.78 9.13 -22.01
N SER A 312 -3.83 8.64 -20.77
CA SER A 312 -3.95 9.46 -19.55
C SER A 312 -3.35 8.75 -18.34
N TRP A 313 -3.34 9.42 -17.18
CA TRP A 313 -2.92 8.79 -15.92
C TRP A 313 -4.00 7.87 -15.36
N GLU A 314 -5.27 8.18 -15.60
CA GLU A 314 -6.43 7.43 -15.09
C GLU A 314 -6.73 6.17 -15.89
N SER A 315 -6.49 6.20 -17.20
CA SER A 315 -6.65 5.07 -18.10
C SER A 315 -5.65 5.15 -19.24
N SER A 316 -5.00 4.03 -19.54
CA SER A 316 -4.01 3.99 -20.61
C SER A 316 -4.63 3.95 -22.00
N GLY A 317 -5.88 3.52 -22.12
CA GLY A 317 -6.57 3.33 -23.40
C GLY A 317 -5.96 2.22 -24.27
N ASN A 318 -5.09 1.38 -23.71
CA ASN A 318 -4.42 0.28 -24.40
C ASN A 318 -4.04 -0.84 -23.40
N ASN A 319 -3.30 -1.84 -23.85
CA ASN A 319 -2.87 -3.01 -23.07
C ASN A 319 -1.71 -2.72 -22.08
N LEU A 320 -1.44 -1.46 -21.74
CA LEU A 320 -0.33 -1.06 -20.89
C LEU A 320 -0.84 -0.45 -19.58
N THR A 321 -0.10 -0.67 -18.50
CA THR A 321 -0.16 0.16 -17.28
C THR A 321 1.24 0.26 -16.68
N GLY A 322 1.41 0.95 -15.56
CA GLY A 322 2.70 0.99 -14.91
C GLY A 322 2.88 2.09 -13.88
N VAL A 323 4.13 2.23 -13.46
CA VAL A 323 4.55 3.15 -12.42
C VAL A 323 5.52 4.17 -13.01
N SER A 324 5.25 5.43 -12.74
CA SER A 324 6.14 6.53 -13.10
C SER A 324 7.35 6.60 -12.17
N GLY A 325 8.50 6.99 -12.72
CA GLY A 325 9.69 7.33 -11.94
C GLY A 325 9.77 8.80 -11.54
N LEU A 326 8.79 9.64 -11.93
CA LEU A 326 8.86 11.08 -11.75
C LEU A 326 8.50 11.47 -10.31
N VAL A 327 9.53 11.73 -9.51
CA VAL A 327 9.35 12.40 -8.22
C VAL A 327 8.96 13.86 -8.47
N SER A 328 7.84 14.29 -7.87
CA SER A 328 7.27 15.64 -8.04
C SER A 328 8.33 16.75 -7.91
N PRO A 329 8.58 17.53 -8.98
CA PRO A 329 9.49 18.68 -8.91
C PRO A 329 9.03 19.74 -7.91
N GLU A 330 7.72 19.87 -7.68
CA GLU A 330 7.22 20.76 -6.64
C GLU A 330 7.69 20.32 -5.25
N LEU A 331 7.58 19.03 -4.95
CA LEU A 331 8.02 18.46 -3.69
C LEU A 331 9.55 18.56 -3.54
N LYS A 332 10.31 18.30 -4.61
CA LYS A 332 11.77 18.53 -4.64
C LYS A 332 12.11 19.97 -4.22
N LEU A 333 11.46 20.97 -4.82
CA LEU A 333 11.68 22.37 -4.49
C LEU A 333 11.23 22.76 -3.08
N LYS A 334 10.14 22.14 -2.58
CA LYS A 334 9.70 22.32 -1.20
C LYS A 334 10.79 21.85 -0.23
N LYS A 335 11.28 20.62 -0.39
CA LYS A 335 12.37 20.07 0.43
C LYS A 335 13.65 20.89 0.32
N TYR A 336 13.98 21.34 -0.88
CA TYR A 336 15.14 22.20 -1.08
C TYR A 336 15.02 23.53 -0.33
N LYS A 337 13.84 24.19 -0.34
CA LYS A 337 13.63 25.41 0.45
C LYS A 337 13.62 25.15 1.97
N GLU A 338 13.15 24.00 2.42
CA GLU A 338 13.16 23.65 3.85
C GLU A 338 14.60 23.50 4.39
N VAL A 339 15.52 22.93 3.58
CA VAL A 339 16.95 22.83 3.93
C VAL A 339 17.70 24.14 3.68
N TYR A 340 17.37 24.86 2.60
CA TYR A 340 17.99 26.13 2.22
C TYR A 340 16.95 27.27 2.09
N PRO A 341 16.50 27.88 3.20
CA PRO A 341 15.42 28.88 3.19
C PRO A 341 15.71 30.15 2.41
N ARG A 342 17.00 30.41 2.12
CA ARG A 342 17.45 31.59 1.36
C ARG A 342 17.43 31.38 -0.16
N LEU A 343 16.92 30.24 -0.64
CA LEU A 343 16.81 29.92 -2.07
C LEU A 343 15.94 30.95 -2.80
N LYS A 344 16.53 31.68 -3.73
CA LYS A 344 15.88 32.68 -4.60
C LYS A 344 16.05 32.35 -6.09
N LYS A 345 17.09 31.62 -6.45
CA LYS A 345 17.41 31.22 -7.82
C LYS A 345 17.85 29.76 -7.86
N LEU A 346 17.39 29.02 -8.86
CA LEU A 346 17.97 27.75 -9.25
C LEU A 346 18.91 27.95 -10.43
N PHE A 347 20.12 27.41 -10.29
CA PHE A 347 21.05 27.25 -11.40
C PHE A 347 20.99 25.78 -11.82
N ILE A 348 20.35 25.53 -12.96
CA ILE A 348 19.97 24.20 -13.41
C ILE A 348 21.01 23.71 -14.41
N ILE A 349 21.67 22.60 -14.08
CA ILE A 349 22.73 21.98 -14.88
C ILE A 349 22.09 20.77 -15.57
N TYR A 350 21.83 20.86 -16.88
CA TYR A 350 21.00 19.87 -17.58
C TYR A 350 21.68 19.33 -18.84
N GLU A 351 21.42 18.05 -19.13
CA GLU A 351 21.85 17.38 -20.35
C GLU A 351 20.92 17.75 -21.51
N ARG A 352 21.49 18.27 -22.61
CA ARG A 352 20.72 18.83 -23.74
C ARG A 352 19.84 17.79 -24.42
N ASP A 353 20.44 16.68 -24.82
CA ASP A 353 19.86 15.74 -25.79
C ASP A 353 19.15 14.55 -25.11
N ASN A 354 18.79 14.71 -23.84
CA ASN A 354 18.14 13.68 -23.05
C ASN A 354 16.63 13.95 -22.88
N PRO A 355 15.75 13.09 -23.43
CA PRO A 355 14.31 13.29 -23.34
C PRO A 355 13.77 13.31 -21.91
N ASN A 356 14.35 12.50 -21.02
CA ASN A 356 13.93 12.43 -19.62
C ASN A 356 14.27 13.72 -18.89
N THR A 357 15.47 14.28 -19.14
CA THR A 357 15.86 15.60 -18.66
C THR A 357 14.87 16.67 -19.15
N ALA A 358 14.52 16.69 -20.44
CA ALA A 358 13.61 17.67 -21.00
C ALA A 358 12.20 17.62 -20.35
N ILE A 359 11.68 16.42 -20.11
CA ILE A 359 10.39 16.21 -19.43
C ILE A 359 10.44 16.76 -18.00
N GLU A 360 11.44 16.38 -17.21
CA GLU A 360 11.58 16.86 -15.83
C GLU A 360 11.74 18.38 -15.78
N MET A 361 12.53 18.95 -16.70
CA MET A 361 12.73 20.40 -16.82
C MET A 361 11.42 21.15 -17.04
N GLU A 362 10.51 20.64 -17.87
CA GLU A 362 9.23 21.29 -18.09
C GLU A 362 8.40 21.40 -16.80
N TYR A 363 8.31 20.32 -16.03
CA TYR A 363 7.59 20.29 -14.75
C TYR A 363 8.29 21.11 -13.67
N LEU A 364 9.62 21.07 -13.63
CA LEU A 364 10.44 21.88 -12.75
C LEU A 364 10.21 23.37 -13.01
N LEU A 365 10.23 23.81 -14.27
CA LEU A 365 10.07 25.23 -14.61
C LEU A 365 8.68 25.78 -14.27
N LYS A 366 7.63 24.97 -14.43
CA LYS A 366 6.29 25.31 -13.91
C LYS A 366 6.34 25.55 -12.40
N SER A 367 6.99 24.65 -11.66
CA SER A 367 7.13 24.73 -10.19
C SER A 367 8.01 25.92 -9.74
N VAL A 368 9.09 26.22 -10.47
CA VAL A 368 9.96 27.37 -10.22
C VAL A 368 9.19 28.67 -10.36
N SER A 369 8.43 28.82 -11.46
CA SER A 369 7.60 30.00 -11.73
C SER A 369 6.54 30.18 -10.64
N ALA A 370 5.82 29.11 -10.29
CA ALA A 370 4.79 29.14 -9.24
C ALA A 370 5.34 29.53 -7.86
N LYS A 371 6.60 29.19 -7.55
CA LYS A 371 7.25 29.52 -6.26
C LYS A 371 8.05 30.84 -6.28
N GLY A 372 7.93 31.63 -7.35
CA GLY A 372 8.60 32.93 -7.50
C GLY A 372 10.13 32.85 -7.54
N LEU A 373 10.69 31.69 -7.91
CA LEU A 373 12.12 31.48 -8.06
C LEU A 373 12.57 31.91 -9.46
N LYS A 374 13.82 32.38 -9.56
CA LYS A 374 14.47 32.59 -10.87
C LYS A 374 15.13 31.29 -11.33
N ALA A 375 15.13 31.01 -12.63
CA ALA A 375 15.94 29.95 -13.22
C ALA A 375 17.09 30.54 -14.04
N GLU A 376 18.25 29.90 -13.95
CA GLU A 376 19.39 30.11 -14.83
C GLU A 376 19.89 28.74 -15.29
N PHE A 377 20.37 28.65 -16.52
CA PHE A 377 20.60 27.37 -17.17
C PHE A 377 22.07 27.18 -17.52
N PHE A 378 22.56 25.98 -17.28
CA PHE A 378 23.84 25.50 -17.76
C PHE A 378 23.64 24.21 -18.53
N GLU A 379 23.93 24.29 -19.81
CA GLU A 379 23.72 23.20 -20.74
C GLU A 379 24.97 22.33 -20.84
N VAL A 380 24.77 21.01 -20.81
CA VAL A 380 25.81 19.98 -20.88
C VAL A 380 25.55 19.13 -22.12
N VAL A 381 26.54 19.08 -23.02
CA VAL A 381 26.51 18.21 -24.20
C VAL A 381 27.47 17.03 -24.02
N GLN A 382 28.58 17.25 -23.32
CA GLN A 382 29.59 16.25 -22.97
C GLN A 382 30.14 16.49 -21.56
N GLY A 383 30.76 15.48 -20.95
CA GLY A 383 31.23 15.55 -19.56
C GLY A 383 32.22 16.70 -19.32
N GLU A 384 33.05 17.03 -20.30
CA GLU A 384 34.06 18.10 -20.23
C GLU A 384 33.44 19.50 -20.07
N ASP A 385 32.17 19.69 -20.46
CA ASP A 385 31.50 20.97 -20.28
C ASP A 385 31.38 21.35 -18.80
N LEU A 386 31.23 20.37 -17.92
CA LEU A 386 31.07 20.56 -16.47
C LEU A 386 32.30 21.23 -15.83
N ALA A 387 33.49 21.09 -16.43
CA ALA A 387 34.69 21.76 -15.97
C ALA A 387 34.57 23.30 -15.98
N LYS A 388 33.66 23.87 -16.79
CA LYS A 388 33.41 25.32 -16.89
C LYS A 388 32.61 25.85 -15.69
N LEU A 389 31.96 24.99 -14.90
CA LEU A 389 31.16 25.39 -13.73
C LEU A 389 32.01 26.08 -12.66
N LYS A 390 33.28 25.71 -12.55
CA LYS A 390 34.22 26.27 -11.57
C LYS A 390 34.50 27.77 -11.80
N ASP A 391 34.33 28.25 -13.03
CA ASP A 391 34.63 29.63 -13.43
C ASP A 391 33.37 30.51 -13.52
N LYS A 392 32.18 29.92 -13.29
CA LYS A 392 30.92 30.65 -13.22
C LYS A 392 30.84 31.50 -11.95
N LYS A 393 30.11 32.61 -12.07
CA LYS A 393 29.78 33.51 -10.95
C LYS A 393 28.32 33.30 -10.56
N TYR A 394 28.06 33.22 -9.27
CA TYR A 394 26.72 32.95 -8.75
C TYR A 394 26.26 34.09 -7.85
N SER A 395 25.00 34.50 -8.01
CA SER A 395 24.37 35.48 -7.12
C SER A 395 24.04 34.87 -5.75
N PRO A 396 23.98 35.67 -4.67
CA PRO A 396 23.50 35.18 -3.37
C PRO A 396 22.10 34.57 -3.45
N GLY A 397 21.87 33.47 -2.74
CA GLY A 397 20.61 32.73 -2.75
C GLY A 397 20.42 31.81 -3.96
N THR A 398 21.48 31.53 -4.73
CA THR A 398 21.49 30.49 -5.76
C THR A 398 21.65 29.11 -5.12
N GLY A 399 20.84 28.14 -5.55
CA GLY A 399 21.08 26.72 -5.33
C GLY A 399 21.29 26.00 -6.66
N LEU A 400 22.20 25.03 -6.70
CA LEU A 400 22.42 24.20 -7.87
C LEU A 400 21.39 23.07 -7.89
N PHE A 401 20.92 22.71 -9.08
CA PHE A 401 19.99 21.59 -9.28
C PHE A 401 20.40 20.80 -10.51
N VAL A 402 20.50 19.48 -10.35
CA VAL A 402 20.73 18.53 -11.43
C VAL A 402 19.45 17.72 -11.60
N PRO A 403 18.70 17.86 -12.72
CA PRO A 403 17.64 16.92 -13.10
C PRO A 403 18.25 15.55 -13.43
N ILE A 404 17.42 14.54 -13.64
CA ILE A 404 17.87 13.21 -14.05
C ILE A 404 18.74 13.32 -15.30
N SER A 405 19.95 12.77 -15.24
CA SER A 405 20.94 12.90 -16.32
C SER A 405 22.06 11.87 -16.15
N PRO A 406 22.03 10.75 -16.89
CA PRO A 406 23.10 9.76 -16.85
C PRO A 406 24.48 10.37 -17.14
N LEU A 407 24.59 11.33 -18.06
CA LEU A 407 25.85 11.98 -18.40
C LEU A 407 26.41 12.78 -17.21
N ILE A 408 25.58 13.57 -16.53
CA ILE A 408 26.01 14.40 -15.41
C ILE A 408 26.26 13.53 -14.17
N GLU A 409 25.43 12.50 -13.93
CA GLU A 409 25.60 11.58 -12.80
C GLU A 409 26.93 10.82 -12.87
N GLN A 410 27.35 10.38 -14.05
CA GLN A 410 28.69 9.77 -14.25
C GLN A 410 29.83 10.75 -13.94
N ASN A 411 29.60 12.05 -14.15
CA ASN A 411 30.59 13.12 -13.98
C ASN A 411 30.33 14.00 -12.74
N ILE A 412 29.53 13.52 -11.78
CA ILE A 412 28.96 14.35 -10.71
C ILE A 412 30.02 15.01 -9.81
N SER A 413 31.21 14.40 -9.67
CA SER A 413 32.34 15.00 -8.92
C SER A 413 32.72 16.39 -9.42
N GLN A 414 32.60 16.67 -10.72
CA GLN A 414 32.91 18.01 -11.25
C GLN A 414 31.87 19.05 -10.80
N VAL A 415 30.59 18.65 -10.71
CA VAL A 415 29.51 19.49 -10.20
C VAL A 415 29.66 19.74 -8.70
N ILE A 416 29.94 18.68 -7.94
CA ILE A 416 30.16 18.77 -6.48
C ILE A 416 31.36 19.67 -6.18
N SER A 417 32.49 19.47 -6.86
CA SER A 417 33.67 20.32 -6.69
C SER A 417 33.38 21.80 -6.99
N ALA A 418 32.57 22.10 -8.01
CA ALA A 418 32.12 23.46 -8.28
C ALA A 418 31.19 23.99 -7.17
N ALA A 419 30.25 23.18 -6.68
CA ALA A 419 29.35 23.54 -5.58
C ALA A 419 30.13 23.88 -4.30
N GLU A 420 31.11 23.05 -3.93
CA GLU A 420 31.98 23.25 -2.77
C GLU A 420 32.84 24.51 -2.91
N LYS A 421 33.52 24.69 -4.05
CA LYS A 421 34.35 25.87 -4.34
C LYS A 421 33.58 27.17 -4.13
N HIS A 422 32.31 27.20 -4.56
CA HIS A 422 31.45 28.37 -4.48
C HIS A 422 30.55 28.41 -3.25
N LYS A 423 30.64 27.41 -2.35
CA LYS A 423 29.79 27.23 -1.17
C LYS A 423 28.30 27.31 -1.49
N LEU A 424 27.88 26.60 -2.54
CA LEU A 424 26.50 26.54 -2.98
C LEU A 424 25.87 25.21 -2.57
N PRO A 425 24.60 25.20 -2.13
CA PRO A 425 23.88 23.95 -1.98
C PRO A 425 23.64 23.32 -3.35
N LEU A 426 23.64 21.99 -3.39
CA LEU A 426 23.43 21.20 -4.59
C LEU A 426 22.38 20.12 -4.32
N MET A 427 21.33 20.09 -5.15
CA MET A 427 20.36 19.00 -5.18
C MET A 427 20.61 18.11 -6.40
N VAL A 428 20.65 16.79 -6.19
CA VAL A 428 20.94 15.77 -7.21
C VAL A 428 19.80 14.75 -7.32
N PRO A 429 19.71 14.00 -8.44
CA PRO A 429 18.58 13.10 -8.69
C PRO A 429 18.78 11.68 -8.10
N ASN A 430 19.91 11.39 -7.46
CA ASN A 430 20.23 10.08 -6.93
C ASN A 430 20.91 10.15 -5.54
N GLU A 431 20.88 9.03 -4.80
CA GLU A 431 21.50 8.92 -3.47
C GLU A 431 23.03 8.99 -3.53
N GLU A 432 23.63 8.42 -4.58
CA GLU A 432 25.09 8.35 -4.74
C GLU A 432 25.75 9.74 -4.85
N GLY A 433 25.10 10.68 -5.53
CA GLY A 433 25.57 12.06 -5.58
C GLY A 433 25.52 12.74 -4.20
N VAL A 434 24.54 12.40 -3.36
CA VAL A 434 24.44 12.91 -1.98
C VAL A 434 25.57 12.34 -1.12
N LYS A 435 25.85 11.04 -1.22
CA LYS A 435 27.01 10.39 -0.55
C LYS A 435 28.33 11.07 -0.91
N ARG A 436 28.46 11.52 -2.16
CA ARG A 436 29.68 12.12 -2.70
C ARG A 436 29.84 13.61 -2.40
N GLY A 437 28.87 14.28 -1.77
CA GLY A 437 28.98 15.69 -1.34
C GLY A 437 27.92 16.65 -1.89
N ALA A 438 26.86 16.16 -2.56
CA ALA A 438 25.68 16.97 -2.77
C ALA A 438 24.90 17.14 -1.45
N LEU A 439 24.20 18.26 -1.26
CA LEU A 439 23.51 18.56 -0.01
C LEU A 439 22.30 17.65 0.23
N LEU A 440 21.50 17.41 -0.82
CA LEU A 440 20.28 16.64 -0.70
C LEU A 440 19.86 15.99 -2.01
N GLY A 441 19.04 14.94 -1.89
CA GLY A 441 18.31 14.30 -2.97
C GLY A 441 16.92 13.92 -2.50
N LEU A 442 15.94 13.97 -3.39
CA LEU A 442 14.62 13.40 -3.15
C LEU A 442 14.34 12.43 -4.29
N VAL A 443 14.47 11.14 -3.97
CA VAL A 443 14.67 10.08 -4.97
C VAL A 443 13.60 9.00 -4.82
N ALA A 444 13.20 8.39 -5.93
CA ALA A 444 12.33 7.22 -5.86
C ALA A 444 13.17 5.98 -5.55
N SER A 445 12.58 5.03 -4.80
CA SER A 445 13.17 3.71 -4.57
C SER A 445 12.87 2.82 -5.76
N HIS A 446 13.90 2.42 -6.51
CA HIS A 446 13.75 1.53 -7.68
C HIS A 446 13.08 0.21 -7.31
N TYR A 447 13.42 -0.36 -6.16
CA TYR A 447 12.76 -1.55 -5.63
C TYR A 447 11.26 -1.32 -5.41
N ASP A 448 10.85 -0.22 -4.76
CA ASP A 448 9.43 0.04 -4.47
C ASP A 448 8.63 0.31 -5.76
N LEU A 449 9.24 0.99 -6.74
CA LEU A 449 8.65 1.17 -8.06
C LEU A 449 8.41 -0.19 -8.74
N GLY A 450 9.40 -1.07 -8.70
CA GLY A 450 9.30 -2.44 -9.17
C GLY A 450 8.18 -3.21 -8.45
N PHE A 451 8.17 -3.17 -7.12
CA PHE A 451 7.18 -3.85 -6.28
C PHE A 451 5.76 -3.43 -6.62
N ARG A 452 5.50 -2.13 -6.76
CA ARG A 452 4.18 -1.62 -7.20
C ARG A 452 3.81 -2.11 -8.60
N ALA A 453 4.75 -2.08 -9.54
CA ALA A 453 4.53 -2.64 -10.88
C ALA A 453 4.22 -4.16 -10.83
N GLY A 454 4.87 -4.91 -9.94
CA GLY A 454 4.58 -6.33 -9.72
C GLY A 454 3.16 -6.58 -9.22
N LEU A 455 2.64 -5.72 -8.33
CA LEU A 455 1.24 -5.78 -7.88
C LEU A 455 0.25 -5.49 -9.03
N MET A 456 0.57 -4.52 -9.90
CA MET A 456 -0.24 -4.25 -11.10
C MET A 456 -0.24 -5.44 -12.06
N ALA A 457 0.91 -6.09 -12.25
CA ALA A 457 0.99 -7.31 -13.05
C ALA A 457 0.15 -8.45 -12.45
N ALA A 458 0.15 -8.61 -11.12
CA ALA A 458 -0.69 -9.59 -10.45
C ALA A 458 -2.19 -9.33 -10.68
N ASP A 459 -2.61 -8.06 -10.65
CA ASP A 459 -3.98 -7.64 -10.95
C ASP A 459 -4.39 -7.98 -12.39
N ILE A 460 -3.49 -7.77 -13.35
CA ILE A 460 -3.71 -8.14 -14.76
C ILE A 460 -3.87 -9.65 -14.91
N LEU A 461 -2.98 -10.45 -14.33
CA LEU A 461 -3.03 -11.91 -14.43
C LEU A 461 -4.27 -12.50 -13.73
N LYS A 462 -4.84 -11.79 -12.76
CA LYS A 462 -6.14 -12.11 -12.12
C LYS A 462 -7.35 -11.69 -12.97
N GLY A 463 -7.13 -11.09 -14.14
CA GLY A 463 -8.16 -10.78 -15.13
C GLY A 463 -8.61 -9.31 -15.17
N LYS A 464 -7.92 -8.38 -14.50
CA LYS A 464 -8.17 -6.95 -14.72
C LYS A 464 -7.62 -6.51 -16.08
N ASP A 465 -8.36 -5.66 -16.77
CA ASP A 465 -7.87 -5.02 -18.00
C ASP A 465 -6.76 -4.02 -17.64
N PRO A 466 -5.57 -4.07 -18.27
CA PRO A 466 -4.53 -3.06 -18.08
C PRO A 466 -5.02 -1.62 -18.27
N ALA A 467 -5.98 -1.39 -19.17
CA ALA A 467 -6.54 -0.07 -19.45
C ALA A 467 -7.31 0.55 -18.26
N ASP A 468 -7.80 -0.30 -17.35
CA ASP A 468 -8.56 0.09 -16.16
C ASP A 468 -7.68 0.26 -14.92
N ILE A 469 -6.37 -0.03 -15.03
CA ILE A 469 -5.41 0.14 -13.94
C ILE A 469 -4.72 1.50 -14.10
N PRO A 470 -4.95 2.47 -13.19
CA PRO A 470 -4.35 3.79 -13.30
C PRO A 470 -2.82 3.76 -13.19
N ILE A 471 -2.17 4.68 -13.88
CA ILE A 471 -0.74 4.92 -13.75
C ILE A 471 -0.46 5.54 -12.38
N GLU A 472 0.50 4.96 -11.65
CA GLU A 472 0.88 5.46 -10.33
C GLU A 472 2.14 6.32 -10.40
N ALA A 473 2.18 7.40 -9.63
CA ALA A 473 3.41 8.13 -9.31
C ALA A 473 4.14 7.47 -8.12
N PRO A 474 5.43 7.76 -7.88
CA PRO A 474 6.12 7.30 -6.68
C PRO A 474 5.40 7.79 -5.42
N GLN A 475 4.94 6.86 -4.56
CA GLN A 475 4.17 7.19 -3.36
C GLN A 475 5.05 7.76 -2.23
N ASP A 476 6.20 7.14 -2.00
CA ASP A 476 7.09 7.45 -0.88
C ASP A 476 8.51 7.82 -1.36
N PRO A 477 8.70 9.03 -1.93
CA PRO A 477 10.03 9.46 -2.34
C PRO A 477 10.93 9.66 -1.12
N ARG A 478 12.14 9.11 -1.20
CA ARG A 478 13.12 9.07 -0.11
C ARG A 478 13.92 10.38 -0.09
N LEU A 479 13.80 11.12 1.02
CA LEU A 479 14.67 12.27 1.29
C LEU A 479 16.02 11.77 1.80
N VAL A 480 17.08 12.16 1.11
CA VAL A 480 18.46 11.85 1.46
C VAL A 480 19.20 13.16 1.72
N LEU A 481 19.92 13.23 2.84
CA LEU A 481 20.62 14.44 3.28
C LEU A 481 22.11 14.16 3.52
N ASN A 482 22.96 15.13 3.23
CA ASN A 482 24.37 15.11 3.63
C ASN A 482 24.60 16.18 4.71
N LEU A 483 24.77 15.74 5.95
CA LEU A 483 24.90 16.59 7.12
C LEU A 483 26.27 17.25 7.19
N ASP A 484 27.32 16.58 6.70
CA ASP A 484 28.66 17.15 6.58
C ASP A 484 28.65 18.36 5.62
N THR A 485 28.00 18.20 4.47
CA THR A 485 27.81 19.27 3.48
C THR A 485 26.94 20.40 4.05
N ALA A 486 25.87 20.08 4.79
CA ALA A 486 25.08 21.09 5.48
C ALA A 486 25.94 21.89 6.49
N GLY A 487 26.82 21.22 7.24
CA GLY A 487 27.78 21.82 8.15
C GLY A 487 28.75 22.77 7.44
N HIS A 488 29.38 22.33 6.35
CA HIS A 488 30.29 23.15 5.54
C HIS A 488 29.60 24.39 4.94
N LEU A 489 28.31 24.29 4.63
CA LEU A 489 27.48 25.39 4.15
C LEU A 489 26.90 26.26 5.28
N ASN A 490 27.18 25.94 6.55
CA ASN A 490 26.60 26.58 7.74
C ASN A 490 25.06 26.58 7.73
N LEU A 491 24.46 25.47 7.31
CA LEU A 491 23.03 25.26 7.28
C LEU A 491 22.60 24.41 8.47
N LYS A 492 21.54 24.86 9.15
CA LYS A 492 20.89 24.10 10.21
C LYS A 492 19.73 23.32 9.63
N VAL A 493 19.89 22.01 9.51
CA VAL A 493 18.81 21.11 9.05
C VAL A 493 17.72 21.03 10.14
N PRO A 494 16.45 21.30 9.83
CA PRO A 494 15.35 21.15 10.78
C PRO A 494 15.20 19.71 11.28
N GLY A 495 14.90 19.52 12.57
CA GLY A 495 14.73 18.18 13.17
C GLY A 495 13.67 17.32 12.48
N ALA A 496 12.56 17.92 12.06
CA ALA A 496 11.52 17.23 11.30
C ALA A 496 12.03 16.62 9.98
N LEU A 497 13.01 17.27 9.31
CA LEU A 497 13.60 16.70 8.08
C LEU A 497 14.55 15.54 8.38
N LEU A 498 15.18 15.53 9.55
CA LEU A 498 16.00 14.39 9.99
C LEU A 498 15.13 13.18 10.28
N GLU A 499 14.00 13.39 10.96
CA GLU A 499 13.02 12.32 11.25
C GLU A 499 12.37 11.76 9.98
N GLU A 500 12.14 12.61 8.97
CA GLU A 500 11.58 12.21 7.67
C GLU A 500 12.64 11.60 6.73
N SER A 501 13.93 11.88 6.94
CA SER A 501 14.98 11.44 6.02
C SER A 501 15.14 9.92 6.03
N ALA A 502 15.18 9.33 4.84
CA ALA A 502 15.40 7.90 4.68
C ALA A 502 16.89 7.52 4.87
N ALA A 503 17.80 8.48 4.70
CA ALA A 503 19.22 8.33 4.97
C ALA A 503 19.88 9.70 5.20
N THR A 504 20.88 9.71 6.08
CA THR A 504 21.77 10.86 6.34
C THR A 504 23.22 10.43 6.22
N TYR A 505 24.04 11.24 5.55
CA TYR A 505 25.50 11.03 5.42
C TYR A 505 26.30 12.08 6.15
#